data_AF-A0A6B2V961-F1
#
_entry.id   AF-A0A6B2V961-F1
#
_cell.length_a   1.000
_cell.length_b   1.000
_cell.length_c   1.000
_cell.angle_alpha   90.00
_cell.angle_beta   90.00
_cell.angle_gamma   90.00
#
_symmetry.space_group_name_H-M   'P 1'
#
loop_
_entity.id
_entity.type
_entity.pdbx_description
1 polymer ?
#
loop_
_entity_poly.entity_id
_entity_poly.type
_entity_poly.pdbx_seq_one_letter_code
_entity_poly.pdbx_strand_id
1 'polypeptide(L)'
;WRAGPLDPDDIAHLRAIAAAMPYEGHAVPLPGPGPLRLPEPEALLRAFLDAVADTLPRTPAAPHTAGRPFADRRPQRLPHAHDWAAEVAAGMDAGVRISLRLDLSAYELFDAEDAENAEDDKHGTDGAGGTRRRAGAAVVQVHSLADPTLVADAAALW
;
A
#
# COMPACT_ATOMS: atom_id res chain seq x y z
N TRP A 1 -1.15 -10.17 -12.49
CA TRP A 1 -2.06 -9.36 -11.65
C TRP A 1 -2.34 -10.11 -10.36
N ARG A 2 -2.85 -9.42 -9.34
CA ARG A 2 -3.26 -10.05 -8.06
C ARG A 2 -4.69 -9.68 -7.71
N ALA A 3 -5.43 -10.62 -7.13
CA ALA A 3 -6.74 -10.37 -6.57
C ALA A 3 -6.58 -9.64 -5.23
N GLY A 4 -7.27 -8.52 -5.07
CA GLY A 4 -7.32 -7.75 -3.84
C GLY A 4 -7.26 -6.24 -4.06
N PRO A 5 -7.21 -5.45 -2.97
CA PRO A 5 -7.14 -5.86 -1.56
C PRO A 5 -8.34 -6.71 -1.13
N LEU A 6 -8.10 -7.74 -0.29
CA LEU A 6 -9.16 -8.58 0.28
C LEU A 6 -9.50 -8.05 1.66
N ASP A 7 -10.79 -7.99 1.98
CA ASP A 7 -11.23 -7.60 3.31
C ASP A 7 -11.08 -8.77 4.32
N PRO A 8 -11.28 -8.53 5.64
CA PRO A 8 -11.16 -9.59 6.63
C PRO A 8 -12.12 -10.77 6.42
N ASP A 9 -13.33 -10.53 5.91
CA ASP A 9 -14.34 -11.55 5.67
C ASP A 9 -13.95 -12.40 4.44
N ASP A 10 -13.43 -11.79 3.39
CA ASP A 10 -12.82 -12.48 2.25
C ASP A 10 -11.70 -13.41 2.70
N ILE A 11 -10.78 -12.91 3.54
CA ILE A 11 -9.67 -13.71 4.08
C ILE A 11 -10.19 -14.88 4.93
N ALA A 12 -11.18 -14.63 5.79
CA ALA A 12 -11.80 -15.67 6.60
C ALA A 12 -12.47 -16.73 5.72
N HIS A 13 -13.14 -16.31 4.65
CA HIS A 13 -13.78 -17.20 3.69
C HIS A 13 -12.74 -18.06 2.96
N LEU A 14 -11.63 -17.49 2.49
CA LEU A 14 -10.56 -18.25 1.83
C LEU A 14 -9.94 -19.30 2.76
N ARG A 15 -9.74 -18.96 4.03
CA ARG A 15 -9.29 -19.91 5.05
C ARG A 15 -10.29 -21.03 5.27
N ALA A 16 -11.58 -20.72 5.29
CA ALA A 16 -12.63 -21.73 5.41
C ALA A 16 -12.64 -22.69 4.21
N ILE A 17 -12.47 -22.18 2.98
CA ILE A 17 -12.34 -23.02 1.78
C ILE A 17 -11.08 -23.89 1.85
N ALA A 18 -9.94 -23.30 2.23
CA ALA A 18 -8.67 -24.03 2.39
C ALA A 18 -8.81 -25.18 3.40
N ALA A 19 -9.46 -24.93 4.54
CA ALA A 19 -9.69 -25.93 5.57
C ALA A 19 -10.69 -27.03 5.16
N ALA A 20 -11.63 -26.70 4.26
CA ALA A 20 -12.60 -27.64 3.72
C ALA A 20 -12.09 -28.42 2.49
N MET A 21 -10.87 -28.15 2.04
CA MET A 21 -10.31 -28.77 0.84
C MET A 21 -10.18 -30.29 1.04
N PRO A 22 -10.70 -31.12 0.10
CA PRO A 22 -10.52 -32.56 0.17
C PRO A 22 -9.06 -32.92 -0.09
N TYR A 23 -8.63 -34.12 0.30
CA TYR A 23 -7.22 -34.52 0.16
C TYR A 23 -6.74 -34.50 -1.29
N GLU A 24 -7.64 -34.74 -2.26
CA GLU A 24 -7.36 -34.63 -3.70
C GLU A 24 -7.13 -33.19 -4.18
N GLY A 25 -7.60 -32.20 -3.43
CA GLY A 25 -7.43 -30.78 -3.73
C GLY A 25 -6.05 -30.23 -3.31
N HIS A 26 -5.32 -30.95 -2.46
CA HIS A 26 -3.96 -30.55 -2.10
C HIS A 26 -3.04 -30.73 -3.31
N ALA A 27 -2.33 -29.66 -3.67
CA ALA A 27 -1.53 -29.63 -4.90
C ALA A 27 -0.35 -30.61 -4.90
N VAL A 28 0.21 -30.79 -6.09
CA VAL A 28 1.40 -31.55 -6.41
C VAL A 28 2.58 -31.15 -5.49
N PRO A 29 3.42 -32.10 -5.04
CA PRO A 29 4.59 -31.81 -4.23
C PRO A 29 5.51 -30.73 -4.82
N LEU A 30 6.07 -29.91 -3.93
CA LEU A 30 7.07 -28.92 -4.31
C LEU A 30 8.34 -29.61 -4.84
N PRO A 31 8.94 -29.13 -5.94
CA PRO A 31 10.17 -29.70 -6.46
C PRO A 31 11.35 -29.39 -5.54
N GLY A 32 12.25 -30.36 -5.36
CA GLY A 32 13.50 -30.16 -4.62
C GLY A 32 13.98 -31.42 -3.90
N PRO A 33 15.25 -31.46 -3.49
CA PRO A 33 15.76 -32.54 -2.64
C PRO A 33 15.21 -32.43 -1.22
N GLY A 34 15.07 -33.57 -0.53
CA GLY A 34 14.66 -33.63 0.88
C GLY A 34 13.29 -34.29 1.10
N PRO A 35 12.71 -34.13 2.30
CA PRO A 35 11.37 -34.65 2.61
C PRO A 35 10.30 -34.08 1.68
N LEU A 36 9.28 -34.89 1.38
CA LEU A 36 8.15 -34.45 0.56
C LEU A 36 7.42 -33.29 1.23
N ARG A 37 7.32 -32.17 0.52
CA ARG A 37 6.59 -30.98 0.97
C ARG A 37 5.45 -30.68 0.00
N LEU A 38 4.28 -30.39 0.56
CA LEU A 38 3.13 -29.92 -0.21
C LEU A 38 3.03 -28.39 -0.08
N PRO A 39 2.49 -27.69 -1.09
CA PRO A 39 2.11 -26.29 -0.96
C PRO A 39 1.04 -26.11 0.13
N GLU A 40 1.05 -24.94 0.77
CA GLU A 40 0.02 -24.58 1.74
C GLU A 40 -1.30 -24.27 0.99
N PRO A 41 -2.46 -24.83 1.42
CA PRO A 41 -3.73 -24.68 0.68
C PRO A 41 -4.22 -23.24 0.49
N GLU A 42 -4.09 -22.37 1.48
CA GLU A 42 -4.47 -20.96 1.35
C GLU A 42 -3.63 -20.27 0.25
N ALA A 43 -2.32 -20.54 0.19
CA ALA A 43 -1.43 -20.04 -0.85
C ALA A 43 -1.83 -20.54 -2.26
N LEU A 44 -2.31 -21.78 -2.38
CA LEU A 44 -2.81 -22.31 -3.66
C LEU A 44 -4.09 -21.61 -4.11
N LEU A 45 -5.04 -21.42 -3.20
CA LEU A 45 -6.27 -20.68 -3.50
C LEU A 45 -5.95 -19.25 -3.89
N ARG A 46 -4.99 -18.61 -3.21
CA ARG A 46 -4.56 -17.25 -3.58
C ARG A 46 -3.93 -17.21 -4.96
N ALA A 47 -3.04 -18.14 -5.27
CA ALA A 47 -2.43 -18.25 -6.59
C ALA A 47 -3.47 -18.50 -7.70
N PHE A 48 -4.49 -19.31 -7.42
CA PHE A 48 -5.62 -19.52 -8.33
C PHE A 48 -6.40 -18.22 -8.59
N LEU A 49 -6.75 -17.48 -7.53
CA LEU A 49 -7.46 -16.20 -7.67
C LEU A 49 -6.63 -15.16 -8.42
N ASP A 50 -5.33 -15.09 -8.14
CA ASP A 50 -4.41 -14.21 -8.87
C ASP A 50 -4.32 -14.60 -10.35
N ALA A 51 -4.33 -15.90 -10.67
CA ALA A 51 -4.36 -16.39 -12.05
C ALA A 51 -5.67 -16.02 -12.76
N VAL A 52 -6.82 -16.10 -12.08
CA VAL A 52 -8.11 -15.63 -12.62
C VAL A 52 -8.08 -14.13 -12.85
N ALA A 53 -7.64 -13.35 -11.85
CA ALA A 53 -7.52 -11.90 -11.95
C ALA A 53 -6.60 -11.46 -13.10
N ASP A 54 -5.52 -12.21 -13.34
CA ASP A 54 -4.58 -11.98 -14.44
C ASP A 54 -5.20 -12.16 -15.84
N THR A 55 -6.35 -12.82 -15.96
CA THR A 55 -7.07 -12.94 -17.23
C THR A 55 -7.94 -11.72 -17.55
N LEU A 56 -8.47 -11.02 -16.54
CA LEU A 56 -9.42 -9.92 -16.70
C LEU A 56 -8.90 -8.77 -17.58
N PRO A 57 -7.65 -8.28 -17.42
CA PRO A 57 -7.13 -7.19 -18.23
C PRO A 57 -6.66 -7.64 -19.61
N ARG A 58 -6.62 -8.94 -19.94
CA ARG A 58 -6.04 -9.47 -21.19
C ARG A 58 -7.05 -9.57 -22.34
N THR A 59 -7.89 -8.55 -22.48
CA THR A 59 -8.83 -8.45 -23.61
C THR A 59 -8.09 -8.11 -24.91
N PRO A 60 -8.66 -8.40 -26.10
CA PRO A 60 -7.98 -8.11 -27.38
C PRO A 60 -7.58 -6.63 -27.58
N ALA A 61 -8.32 -5.69 -26.99
CA ALA A 61 -8.07 -4.25 -27.13
C ALA A 61 -7.11 -3.68 -26.07
N ALA A 62 -6.99 -4.33 -24.91
CA ALA A 62 -6.27 -3.78 -23.76
C ALA A 62 -4.77 -3.48 -23.99
N PRO A 63 -4.00 -4.26 -24.79
CA PRO A 63 -2.61 -3.91 -25.08
C PRO A 63 -2.45 -2.56 -25.80
N HIS A 64 -3.49 -2.10 -26.51
CA HIS A 64 -3.48 -0.82 -27.24
C HIS A 64 -3.85 0.37 -26.35
N THR A 65 -4.49 0.15 -25.20
CA THR A 65 -4.91 1.20 -24.27
C THR A 65 -4.05 1.29 -23.02
N ALA A 66 -3.73 0.14 -22.41
CA ALA A 66 -2.94 0.05 -21.17
C ALA A 66 -1.48 -0.36 -21.41
N GLY A 67 -1.13 -0.77 -22.63
CA GLY A 67 0.20 -1.22 -23.00
C GLY A 67 0.42 -2.72 -22.85
N ARG A 68 1.31 -3.24 -23.70
CA ARG A 68 1.64 -4.68 -23.75
C ARG A 68 2.14 -5.28 -22.44
N PRO A 69 3.02 -4.63 -21.65
CA PRO A 69 3.54 -5.23 -20.42
C PRO A 69 2.47 -5.62 -19.39
N PHE A 70 1.32 -4.95 -19.40
CA PHE A 70 0.27 -5.14 -18.41
C PHE A 70 -0.91 -5.97 -18.94
N ALA A 71 -1.13 -5.99 -20.26
CA ALA A 71 -2.33 -6.56 -20.87
C ALA A 71 -2.10 -7.56 -22.01
N ASP A 72 -0.87 -7.70 -22.55
CA ASP A 72 -0.59 -8.71 -23.58
C ASP A 72 -0.63 -10.11 -22.97
N ARG A 73 -1.07 -11.12 -23.73
CA ARG A 73 -1.07 -12.54 -23.28
C ARG A 73 0.34 -13.14 -23.24
N ARG A 74 1.26 -12.63 -24.07
CA ARG A 74 2.64 -13.12 -24.10
C ARG A 74 3.45 -12.48 -22.99
N PRO A 75 4.35 -13.24 -22.30
CA PRO A 75 5.28 -12.66 -21.33
C PRO A 75 6.10 -11.52 -21.95
N GLN A 76 6.19 -10.39 -21.26
CA GLN A 76 6.97 -9.23 -21.67
C GLN A 76 8.20 -9.08 -20.77
N ARG A 77 9.35 -8.74 -21.37
CA ARG A 77 10.59 -8.55 -20.62
C ARG A 77 10.66 -7.11 -20.10
N LEU A 78 10.76 -6.93 -18.79
CA LEU A 78 10.86 -5.62 -18.12
C LEU A 78 12.02 -5.61 -17.10
N PRO A 79 13.29 -5.56 -17.55
CA PRO A 79 14.45 -5.70 -16.67
C PRO A 79 14.54 -4.59 -15.61
N HIS A 80 14.07 -3.37 -15.90
CA HIS A 80 14.13 -2.23 -14.98
C HIS A 80 12.91 -2.11 -14.05
N ALA A 81 11.91 -2.99 -14.19
CA ALA A 81 10.68 -2.90 -13.41
C ALA A 81 10.70 -3.80 -12.15
N HIS A 82 11.76 -4.57 -11.94
CA HIS A 82 11.82 -5.55 -10.86
C HIS A 82 11.69 -4.89 -9.48
N ASP A 83 12.51 -3.86 -9.23
CA ASP A 83 12.53 -3.17 -7.93
C ASP A 83 11.21 -2.42 -7.68
N TRP A 84 10.71 -1.73 -8.71
CA TRP A 84 9.39 -1.09 -8.65
C TRP A 84 8.27 -2.10 -8.36
N ALA A 85 8.26 -3.27 -9.02
CA ALA A 85 7.26 -4.29 -8.79
C ALA A 85 7.33 -4.86 -7.37
N ALA A 86 8.53 -5.00 -6.80
CA ALA A 86 8.74 -5.43 -5.42
C ALA A 86 8.23 -4.38 -4.41
N GLU A 87 8.47 -3.09 -4.66
CA GLU A 87 7.93 -2.00 -3.82
C GLU A 87 6.40 -1.94 -3.86
N VAL A 88 5.81 -2.00 -5.07
CA VAL A 88 4.34 -2.05 -5.24
C VAL A 88 3.75 -3.29 -4.56
N ALA A 89 4.46 -4.42 -4.60
CA ALA A 89 4.05 -5.63 -3.90
C ALA A 89 3.98 -5.43 -2.39
N ALA A 90 5.06 -4.93 -1.79
CA ALA A 90 5.15 -4.70 -0.35
C ALA A 90 4.06 -3.75 0.15
N GLY A 91 3.71 -2.71 -0.63
CA GLY A 91 2.64 -1.78 -0.29
C GLY A 91 1.23 -2.40 -0.31
N MET A 92 0.96 -3.36 -1.21
CA MET A 92 -0.34 -4.05 -1.26
C MET A 92 -0.49 -5.09 -0.14
N ASP A 93 0.59 -5.79 0.21
CA ASP A 93 0.57 -6.87 1.20
C ASP A 93 0.38 -6.35 2.65
N ALA A 94 0.58 -5.04 2.88
CA ALA A 94 0.30 -4.40 4.16
C ALA A 94 -1.21 -4.21 4.45
N GLY A 95 -2.08 -4.31 3.43
CA GLY A 95 -3.54 -4.08 3.57
C GLY A 95 -3.93 -2.63 3.86
N VAL A 96 -2.95 -1.73 3.94
CA VAL A 96 -3.13 -0.31 4.28
C VAL A 96 -2.35 0.58 3.33
N ARG A 97 -2.86 1.79 3.08
CA ARG A 97 -2.15 2.87 2.39
C ARG A 97 -1.74 3.92 3.39
N ILE A 98 -0.51 4.43 3.24
CA ILE A 98 0.00 5.55 4.03
C ILE A 98 -0.14 6.85 3.22
N SER A 99 -0.65 7.91 3.85
CA SER A 99 -0.64 9.26 3.30
C SER A 99 -0.08 10.27 4.31
N LEU A 100 0.35 11.43 3.83
CA LEU A 100 0.77 12.55 4.68
C LEU A 100 -0.23 13.69 4.52
N ARG A 101 -0.93 14.06 5.59
CA ARG A 101 -1.78 15.25 5.66
C ARG A 101 -0.97 16.43 6.19
N LEU A 102 -0.98 17.54 5.47
CA LEU A 102 -0.33 18.77 5.88
C LEU A 102 -1.37 19.74 6.43
N ASP A 103 -1.34 19.97 7.74
CA ASP A 103 -2.14 20.97 8.44
C ASP A 103 -1.31 22.24 8.55
N LEU A 104 -1.50 23.14 7.60
CA LEU A 104 -0.71 24.36 7.46
C LEU A 104 -1.43 25.55 8.11
N SER A 105 -0.70 26.39 8.85
CA SER A 105 -1.27 27.65 9.33
C SER A 105 -1.33 28.65 8.17
N ALA A 106 -2.49 29.27 7.96
CA ALA A 106 -2.69 30.22 6.86
C ALA A 106 -1.81 31.48 6.99
N TYR A 107 -1.27 31.74 8.19
CA TYR A 107 -0.57 32.99 8.54
C TYR A 107 0.96 32.90 8.56
N GLU A 108 1.59 31.71 8.64
CA GLU A 108 3.07 31.64 8.77
C GLU A 108 3.78 31.12 7.52
N LEU A 109 3.05 30.66 6.49
CA LEU A 109 3.67 30.12 5.28
C LEU A 109 4.10 31.18 4.26
N PHE A 110 3.48 32.36 4.29
CA PHE A 110 3.70 33.43 3.32
C PHE A 110 4.32 34.70 3.93
N ASP A 111 4.37 34.82 5.26
CA ASP A 111 4.93 35.99 5.98
C ASP A 111 6.47 35.96 6.10
N ALA A 112 7.17 35.27 5.18
CA ALA A 112 8.63 35.32 5.11
C ALA A 112 9.18 36.73 4.81
N GLU A 113 8.33 37.65 4.37
CA GLU A 113 8.69 39.03 4.01
C GLU A 113 8.69 40.02 5.20
N ASP A 114 8.05 39.69 6.33
CA ASP A 114 7.99 40.59 7.50
C ASP A 114 9.14 40.42 8.48
N ALA A 115 9.97 39.38 8.31
CA ALA A 115 11.15 39.15 9.14
C ALA A 115 12.32 40.11 8.85
N GLU A 116 12.32 40.79 7.69
CA GLU A 116 13.34 41.81 7.36
C GLU A 116 13.04 43.19 8.00
N ASN A 117 11.85 43.39 8.57
CA ASN A 117 11.44 44.68 9.17
C ASN A 117 11.47 44.72 10.71
N ALA A 118 11.97 43.68 11.37
CA ALA A 118 11.94 43.53 12.83
C ALA A 118 13.28 43.85 13.54
N GLU A 119 14.14 44.70 12.97
CA GLU A 119 15.39 45.14 13.63
C GLU A 119 15.26 46.38 14.53
N ASP A 120 14.11 47.07 14.55
CA ASP A 120 13.92 48.29 15.34
C ASP A 120 12.81 48.15 16.40
N ASP A 121 12.99 47.28 17.40
CA ASP A 121 12.44 47.60 18.73
C ASP A 121 13.15 46.81 19.86
N LYS A 122 14.17 47.43 20.45
CA LYS A 122 14.77 46.98 21.71
C LYS A 122 14.10 47.74 22.86
N HIS A 123 13.12 47.12 23.53
CA HIS A 123 12.96 47.24 24.98
C HIS A 123 12.19 46.04 25.55
N GLY A 124 12.70 45.50 26.66
CA GLY A 124 12.52 44.11 27.04
C GLY A 124 11.25 43.76 27.80
N THR A 125 11.02 42.45 27.96
CA THR A 125 10.79 41.81 29.27
C THR A 125 10.86 40.29 29.14
N ASP A 126 11.51 39.68 30.12
CA ASP A 126 11.68 38.24 30.27
C ASP A 126 10.34 37.52 30.49
N GLY A 127 10.11 36.41 29.79
CA GLY A 127 8.99 35.53 30.12
C GLY A 127 8.62 34.49 29.07
N ALA A 128 8.94 33.23 29.38
CA ALA A 128 8.42 31.99 28.81
C ALA A 128 8.92 31.59 27.40
N GLY A 129 9.47 30.37 27.36
CA GLY A 129 10.13 29.76 26.23
C GLY A 129 9.40 29.96 24.90
N GLY A 130 10.16 30.46 23.92
CA GLY A 130 9.79 30.46 22.52
C GLY A 130 9.51 29.03 22.06
N THR A 131 8.28 28.60 22.28
CA THR A 131 7.71 27.42 21.67
C THR A 131 7.89 27.66 20.17
N ARG A 132 8.78 26.91 19.50
CA ARG A 132 8.91 26.96 18.04
C ARG A 132 7.49 26.94 17.48
N ARG A 133 7.00 28.07 16.98
CA ARG A 133 5.67 28.14 16.37
C ARG A 133 5.75 27.19 15.19
N ARG A 134 4.96 26.12 15.25
CA ARG A 134 4.97 25.11 14.19
C ARG A 134 4.16 25.71 13.05
N ALA A 135 4.86 26.18 12.02
CA ALA A 135 4.25 26.71 10.77
C ALA A 135 3.31 25.71 10.08
N GLY A 136 3.34 24.44 10.49
CA GLY A 136 2.33 23.44 10.18
C GLY A 136 2.59 22.13 10.92
N ALA A 137 1.64 21.21 10.83
CA ALA A 137 1.79 19.82 11.24
C ALA A 137 1.75 18.90 10.02
N ALA A 138 2.62 17.90 9.99
CA ALA A 138 2.56 16.82 9.02
C ALA A 138 2.09 15.56 9.75
N VAL A 139 0.88 15.10 9.43
CA VAL A 139 0.21 13.98 10.08
C VAL A 139 0.25 12.78 9.15
N VAL A 140 0.89 11.70 9.59
CA VAL A 140 0.88 10.44 8.86
C VAL A 140 -0.47 9.78 9.10
N GLN A 141 -1.16 9.42 8.02
CA GLN A 141 -2.47 8.76 8.06
C GLN A 141 -2.37 7.36 7.46
N VAL A 142 -3.12 6.43 8.04
CA VAL A 142 -3.28 5.05 7.59
C VAL A 142 -4.71 4.89 7.08
N HIS A 143 -4.83 4.38 5.85
CA HIS A 143 -6.09 4.14 5.18
C HIS A 143 -6.24 2.64 4.98
N SER A 144 -7.43 2.10 5.25
CA SER A 144 -7.72 0.73 4.85
C SER A 144 -7.80 0.64 3.33
N LEU A 145 -7.15 -0.37 2.75
CA LEU A 145 -7.32 -0.68 1.33
C LEU A 145 -8.63 -1.45 1.07
N ALA A 146 -9.16 -2.14 2.07
CA ALA A 146 -10.40 -2.91 1.98
C ALA A 146 -11.66 -2.05 2.14
N ASP A 147 -11.60 -1.02 3.00
CA ASP A 147 -12.71 -0.07 3.23
C ASP A 147 -12.19 1.37 3.11
N PRO A 148 -12.50 2.08 2.01
CA PRO A 148 -11.98 3.43 1.78
C PRO A 148 -12.55 4.47 2.75
N THR A 149 -13.53 4.13 3.60
CA THR A 149 -14.07 5.03 4.62
C THR A 149 -13.26 5.01 5.93
N LEU A 150 -12.39 4.01 6.11
CA LEU A 150 -11.56 3.88 7.31
C LEU A 150 -10.22 4.59 7.13
N VAL A 151 -10.08 5.73 7.79
CA VAL A 151 -8.85 6.53 7.85
C VAL A 151 -8.54 6.86 9.31
N ALA A 152 -7.31 6.63 9.75
CA ALA A 152 -6.85 6.97 11.09
C ALA A 152 -5.48 7.66 11.05
N ASP A 153 -5.22 8.57 11.99
CA ASP A 153 -3.88 9.09 12.21
C ASP A 153 -3.00 7.96 12.75
N ALA A 154 -1.81 7.75 12.17
CA ALA A 154 -0.93 6.64 12.51
C ALA A 154 -0.62 6.62 14.01
N ALA A 155 -0.48 7.80 14.63
CA ALA A 155 -0.22 7.97 16.06
C ALA A 155 -1.31 7.44 17.00
N ALA A 156 -2.50 7.14 16.50
CA ALA A 156 -3.57 6.54 17.27
C ALA A 156 -3.57 4.99 17.23
N LEU A 157 -2.67 4.37 16.47
CA LEU A 157 -2.62 2.91 16.26
C LEU A 157 -1.63 2.17 17.17
N TRP A 158 -0.90 2.89 18.03
CA TRP A 158 0.04 2.33 19.02
C TRP A 158 -0.18 2.96 20.40
#